data_AF-A0A8T3ZU46-F1
#
_entry.id   AF-A0A8T3ZU46-F1
#
_cell.length_a   1.000
_cell.length_b   1.000
_cell.length_c   1.000
_cell.angle_alpha   90.00
_cell.angle_beta   90.00
_cell.angle_gamma   90.00
#
_symmetry.space_group_name_H-M   'P 1'
#
loop_
_entity.id
_entity.type
_entity.pdbx_description
1 polymer ?
#
loop_
_entity_poly.entity_id
_entity_poly.type
_entity_poly.pdbx_seq_one_letter_code
_entity_poly.pdbx_strand_id
1 'polypeptide(L)'
;MKIVYAFIALSIIFSSFEILAFGQSMTEVDNDKYIFRIFVDQKYYDSEKGFYTKVSVQPRTDYTNLYDLLKNEENTVVIYPIFTQTAYSENGFYYYHKSCDEKCLEVQIRQIGDGNYNSSDISYQILKILGYPIITDVDVDRDPTILDSYDKVIVLHNEYVTKKEFDAITSHPNVIYLYPNALYAEVQYDKDSNKIKLIRGHNYPEQSITNGFEWEFDNSAHEYDTECFNWQMTEIKNG
;
A
#
# COMPACT_ATOMS: atom_id res chain seq x y z
N MET A 1 0.50 6.30 41.27
CA MET A 1 0.47 7.01 42.56
C MET A 1 0.18 8.49 42.29
N LYS A 2 -1.03 8.94 42.68
CA LYS A 2 -1.41 10.30 43.07
C LYS A 2 -1.19 11.44 42.04
N ILE A 3 -2.28 12.00 41.45
CA ILE A 3 -3.05 13.18 41.94
C ILE A 3 -2.25 14.48 41.64
N VAL A 4 -2.73 15.57 41.01
CA VAL A 4 -4.07 16.15 40.79
C VAL A 4 -3.97 17.35 39.81
N TYR A 5 -4.98 17.47 38.95
CA TYR A 5 -5.67 18.64 38.34
C TYR A 5 -5.10 20.07 38.44
N ALA A 6 -5.29 20.84 37.35
CA ALA A 6 -6.15 22.05 37.24
C ALA A 6 -5.75 22.95 36.05
N PHE A 7 -6.56 23.76 35.36
CA PHE A 7 -8.01 23.93 35.12
C PHE A 7 -8.14 25.01 33.99
N ILE A 8 -9.00 24.77 32.97
CA ILE A 8 -9.95 25.67 32.26
C ILE A 8 -9.53 27.04 31.63
N ALA A 9 -9.69 27.07 30.29
CA ALA A 9 -10.33 28.03 29.36
C ALA A 9 -9.93 29.53 29.25
N LEU A 10 -9.64 29.98 28.01
CA LEU A 10 -10.61 30.67 27.15
C LEU A 10 -10.08 30.84 25.69
N SER A 11 -10.88 30.36 24.73
CA SER A 11 -11.14 30.93 23.40
C SER A 11 -10.02 31.65 22.64
N ILE A 12 -9.54 31.04 21.55
CA ILE A 12 -9.56 31.60 20.19
C ILE A 12 -9.72 30.41 19.22
N ILE A 13 -10.67 30.60 18.31
CA ILE A 13 -11.06 29.72 17.22
C ILE A 13 -9.83 29.40 16.36
N PHE A 14 -9.39 28.14 16.39
CA PHE A 14 -8.77 27.49 15.25
C PHE A 14 -9.34 26.08 15.17
N SER A 15 -10.53 25.97 14.59
CA SER A 15 -10.92 24.77 13.88
C SER A 15 -9.96 24.61 12.69
N SER A 16 -8.77 24.07 12.92
CA SER A 16 -7.98 23.46 11.85
C SER A 16 -8.46 22.00 11.70
N PHE A 17 -9.77 21.86 11.48
CA PHE A 17 -10.20 20.89 10.50
C PHE A 17 -9.73 21.49 9.17
N GLU A 18 -8.55 21.10 8.71
CA GLU A 18 -8.36 20.99 7.26
C GLU A 18 -9.31 19.88 6.81
N ILE A 19 -10.59 20.24 6.68
CA ILE A 19 -11.44 19.67 5.66
C ILE A 19 -10.74 20.11 4.38
N LEU A 20 -9.79 19.29 3.91
CA LEU A 20 -9.43 19.22 2.50
C LEU A 20 -10.76 19.31 1.76
N ALA A 21 -10.93 20.36 0.97
CA ALA A 21 -12.18 20.65 0.29
C ALA A 21 -12.68 19.36 -0.39
N PHE A 22 -13.66 18.70 0.22
CA PHE A 22 -14.28 17.49 -0.32
C PHE A 22 -14.97 17.92 -1.60
N GLY A 23 -14.38 17.53 -2.73
CA GLY A 23 -14.99 17.70 -4.04
C GLY A 23 -16.40 17.09 -4.03
N GLN A 24 -17.31 17.80 -4.68
CA GLN A 24 -18.77 17.69 -4.57
C GLN A 24 -19.37 16.39 -5.19
N SER A 25 -18.63 15.28 -5.30
CA SER A 25 -19.04 14.06 -6.06
C SER A 25 -18.80 12.71 -5.38
N MET A 26 -18.42 12.66 -4.10
CA MET A 26 -18.21 11.39 -3.40
C MET A 26 -19.53 10.81 -2.87
N THR A 27 -19.85 9.56 -3.21
CA THR A 27 -21.02 8.82 -2.73
C THR A 27 -20.60 7.75 -1.73
N GLU A 28 -21.30 7.64 -0.60
CA GLU A 28 -21.06 6.56 0.36
C GLU A 28 -21.54 5.21 -0.19
N VAL A 29 -20.68 4.21 -0.13
CA VAL A 29 -21.04 2.80 -0.35
C VAL A 29 -21.51 2.27 1.00
N ASP A 30 -22.81 2.39 1.25
CA ASP A 30 -23.39 1.98 2.54
C ASP A 30 -23.37 0.45 2.67
N ASN A 31 -22.65 -0.02 3.70
CA ASN A 31 -22.60 -1.41 4.10
C ASN A 31 -22.38 -1.46 5.62
N ASP A 32 -23.39 -1.95 6.34
CA ASP A 32 -23.43 -2.03 7.80
C ASP A 32 -22.38 -2.99 8.38
N LYS A 33 -21.82 -3.90 7.55
CA LYS A 33 -20.75 -4.82 7.94
C LYS A 33 -19.37 -4.16 7.97
N TYR A 34 -19.19 -3.01 7.31
CA TYR A 34 -17.89 -2.33 7.31
C TYR A 34 -17.73 -1.47 8.56
N ILE A 35 -16.59 -1.64 9.21
CA ILE A 35 -16.23 -0.83 10.38
C ILE A 35 -15.80 0.58 9.99
N PHE A 36 -15.45 0.84 8.73
CA PHE A 36 -15.21 2.18 8.18
C PHE A 36 -16.27 2.56 7.16
N ARG A 37 -16.54 3.85 7.00
CA ARG A 37 -17.33 4.40 5.91
C ARG A 37 -16.46 4.47 4.67
N ILE A 38 -16.98 4.00 3.54
CA ILE A 38 -16.28 4.01 2.26
C ILE A 38 -17.04 4.97 1.34
N PHE A 39 -16.33 5.94 0.80
CA PHE A 39 -16.84 6.88 -0.17
C PHE A 39 -16.15 6.65 -1.51
N VAL A 40 -16.89 6.73 -2.60
CA VAL A 40 -16.37 6.53 -3.95
C VAL A 40 -16.72 7.72 -4.83
N ASP A 41 -15.81 8.12 -5.71
CA ASP A 41 -16.14 9.07 -6.76
C ASP A 41 -16.78 8.31 -7.94
N GLN A 42 -18.06 8.58 -8.18
CA GLN A 42 -18.81 7.88 -9.23
C GLN A 42 -18.22 8.06 -10.63
N LYS A 43 -17.48 9.16 -10.86
CA LYS A 43 -16.82 9.43 -12.14
C LYS A 43 -15.71 8.41 -12.44
N TYR A 44 -15.14 7.79 -11.42
CA TYR A 44 -13.97 6.92 -11.52
C TYR A 44 -14.37 5.44 -11.40
N TYR A 45 -15.54 5.06 -11.90
CA TYR A 45 -15.94 3.65 -12.01
C TYR A 45 -15.26 3.00 -13.22
N ASP A 46 -14.47 1.95 -12.97
CA ASP A 46 -13.89 1.10 -14.00
C ASP A 46 -14.89 -0.02 -14.33
N SER A 47 -15.55 0.09 -15.48
CA SER A 47 -16.55 -0.89 -15.91
C SER A 47 -15.96 -2.24 -16.33
N GLU A 48 -14.70 -2.28 -16.72
CA GLU A 48 -14.03 -3.52 -17.10
C GLU A 48 -13.67 -4.34 -15.86
N LYS A 49 -13.24 -3.66 -14.80
CA LYS A 49 -12.85 -4.30 -13.53
C LYS A 49 -13.96 -4.40 -12.50
N GLY A 50 -15.06 -3.66 -12.68
CA GLY A 50 -16.23 -3.69 -11.80
C GLY A 50 -16.06 -2.97 -10.46
N PHE A 51 -15.17 -1.97 -10.37
CA PHE A 51 -14.93 -1.23 -9.12
C PHE A 51 -14.57 0.25 -9.33
N TYR A 52 -14.65 1.06 -8.27
CA TYR A 52 -14.34 2.49 -8.29
C TYR A 52 -12.87 2.77 -7.97
N THR A 53 -12.10 3.39 -8.86
CA THR A 53 -10.65 3.63 -8.67
C THR A 53 -10.31 4.80 -7.74
N LYS A 54 -11.31 5.62 -7.35
CA LYS A 54 -11.12 6.71 -6.39
C LYS A 54 -11.99 6.49 -5.16
N VAL A 55 -11.34 6.15 -4.06
CA VAL A 55 -11.97 5.79 -2.79
C VAL A 55 -11.48 6.71 -1.67
N SER A 56 -12.35 7.02 -0.72
CA SER A 56 -12.00 7.67 0.54
C SER A 56 -12.59 6.90 1.72
N VAL A 57 -11.83 6.79 2.81
CA VAL A 57 -12.24 6.08 4.01
C VAL A 57 -12.40 7.05 5.18
N GLN A 58 -13.45 6.86 5.98
CA GLN A 58 -13.65 7.60 7.23
C GLN A 58 -14.05 6.66 8.37
N PRO A 59 -13.64 6.94 9.62
CA PRO A 59 -14.08 6.16 10.76
C PRO A 59 -15.60 6.32 11.00
N ARG A 60 -16.25 5.23 11.40
CA ARG A 60 -17.60 5.21 11.96
C ARG A 60 -17.52 5.45 13.47
N THR A 61 -18.42 6.26 14.01
CA THR A 61 -18.45 6.57 15.44
C THR A 61 -18.79 5.37 16.31
N ASP A 62 -19.45 4.35 15.75
CA ASP A 62 -19.92 3.18 16.51
C ASP A 62 -18.79 2.21 16.90
N TYR A 63 -17.60 2.37 16.32
CA TYR A 63 -16.46 1.46 16.46
C TYR A 63 -15.26 2.07 17.18
N THR A 64 -15.41 3.19 17.92
CA THR A 64 -14.29 3.87 18.59
C THR A 64 -13.45 2.94 19.47
N ASN A 65 -14.07 2.10 20.29
CA ASN A 65 -13.34 1.14 21.14
C ASN A 65 -12.51 0.14 20.33
N LEU A 66 -13.00 -0.27 19.16
CA LEU A 66 -12.27 -1.17 18.27
C LEU A 66 -11.08 -0.45 17.64
N TYR A 67 -11.24 0.82 17.24
CA TYR A 67 -10.10 1.59 16.71
C TYR A 67 -9.02 1.80 17.75
N ASP A 68 -9.38 2.02 19.03
CA ASP A 68 -8.40 2.13 20.10
C ASP A 68 -7.57 0.84 20.25
N LEU A 69 -8.17 -0.33 20.03
CA LEU A 69 -7.46 -1.62 20.04
C LEU A 69 -6.59 -1.84 18.78
N LEU A 70 -6.96 -1.24 17.65
CA LEU A 70 -6.27 -1.40 16.35
C LEU A 70 -5.20 -0.35 16.10
N LYS A 71 -5.13 0.69 16.94
CA LYS A 71 -4.14 1.75 16.83
C LYS A 71 -2.74 1.18 16.85
N ASN A 72 -1.83 1.92 16.21
CA ASN A 72 -0.43 1.59 16.25
C ASN A 72 0.15 1.85 17.66
N GLU A 73 0.13 0.83 18.51
CA GLU A 73 0.75 0.89 19.85
C GLU A 73 2.20 0.38 19.85
N GLU A 74 2.57 -0.38 18.82
CA GLU A 74 3.93 -0.87 18.59
C GLU A 74 4.64 0.08 17.62
N ASN A 75 5.98 0.12 17.61
CA ASN A 75 6.74 0.93 16.66
C ASN A 75 6.71 0.28 15.25
N THR A 76 5.52 0.13 14.67
CA THR A 76 5.26 -0.53 13.39
C THR A 76 5.20 0.50 12.27
N VAL A 77 5.84 0.23 11.14
CA VAL A 77 5.76 1.05 9.91
C VAL A 77 5.05 0.32 8.79
N VAL A 78 4.40 1.07 7.90
CA VAL A 78 3.79 0.56 6.66
C VAL A 78 4.59 1.05 5.46
N ILE A 79 4.93 0.15 4.54
CA ILE A 79 5.55 0.49 3.27
C ILE A 79 4.47 0.62 2.20
N TYR A 80 4.32 1.82 1.64
CA TYR A 80 3.41 2.10 0.54
C TYR A 80 4.06 1.73 -0.81
N PRO A 81 3.37 1.01 -1.71
CA PRO A 81 3.94 0.45 -2.93
C PRO A 81 3.84 1.41 -4.13
N ILE A 82 4.61 2.51 -4.14
CA ILE A 82 4.62 3.45 -5.29
C ILE A 82 5.12 2.77 -6.56
N PHE A 83 6.06 1.84 -6.47
CA PHE A 83 6.61 1.11 -7.61
C PHE A 83 5.56 0.22 -8.26
N THR A 84 4.84 -0.60 -7.49
CA THR A 84 3.71 -1.38 -8.01
C THR A 84 2.62 -0.46 -8.57
N GLN A 85 2.26 0.60 -7.85
CA GLN A 85 1.26 1.55 -8.31
C GLN A 85 1.63 2.15 -9.68
N THR A 86 2.91 2.46 -9.87
CA THR A 86 3.44 3.01 -11.11
C THR A 86 3.48 1.95 -12.21
N ALA A 87 3.94 0.74 -11.91
CA ALA A 87 3.97 -0.40 -12.83
C ALA A 87 2.59 -0.76 -13.39
N TYR A 88 1.54 -0.60 -12.58
CA TYR A 88 0.15 -0.91 -12.93
C TYR A 88 -0.54 0.17 -13.77
N SER A 89 0.15 1.28 -14.00
CA SER A 89 -0.44 2.39 -14.71
C SER A 89 -0.63 2.11 -16.21
N GLU A 90 -1.44 2.96 -16.86
CA GLU A 90 -1.59 2.89 -18.31
C GLU A 90 -0.22 3.02 -18.99
N ASN A 91 0.08 2.14 -19.95
CA ASN A 91 1.41 1.98 -20.56
C ASN A 91 2.52 1.54 -19.60
N GLY A 92 2.17 0.90 -18.48
CA GLY A 92 3.10 0.25 -17.56
C GLY A 92 3.47 -1.18 -17.95
N PHE A 93 4.08 -1.93 -17.03
CA PHE A 93 4.73 -3.21 -17.33
C PHE A 93 3.77 -4.25 -17.91
N TYR A 94 2.52 -4.33 -17.46
CA TYR A 94 1.56 -5.28 -18.06
C TYR A 94 1.23 -5.01 -19.53
N TYR A 95 1.45 -3.78 -20.04
CA TYR A 95 1.25 -3.49 -21.46
C TYR A 95 2.35 -4.09 -22.33
N TYR A 96 3.55 -4.35 -21.79
CA TYR A 96 4.64 -5.05 -22.50
C TYR A 96 4.18 -6.41 -23.05
N HIS A 97 3.44 -7.18 -22.25
CA HIS A 97 2.95 -8.51 -22.67
C HIS A 97 1.71 -8.47 -23.57
N LYS A 98 1.07 -7.30 -23.73
CA LYS A 98 -0.17 -7.16 -24.50
C LYS A 98 0.05 -6.49 -25.85
N SER A 99 0.59 -5.27 -25.83
CA SER A 99 0.53 -4.38 -27.00
C SER A 99 1.67 -3.35 -27.07
N CYS A 100 2.64 -3.40 -26.15
CA CYS A 100 3.73 -2.44 -26.05
C CYS A 100 5.10 -3.11 -26.26
N ASP A 101 6.08 -2.30 -26.69
CA ASP A 101 7.47 -2.71 -26.84
C ASP A 101 8.26 -2.46 -25.53
N GLU A 102 9.59 -2.54 -25.59
CA GLU A 102 10.50 -2.30 -24.46
C GLU A 102 10.31 -0.93 -23.78
N LYS A 103 9.62 0.04 -24.41
CA LYS A 103 9.37 1.35 -23.79
C LYS A 103 8.46 1.24 -22.57
N CYS A 104 7.56 0.25 -22.53
CA CYS A 104 6.72 0.04 -21.36
C CYS A 104 7.49 -0.58 -20.19
N LEU A 105 8.73 -1.02 -20.40
CA LEU A 105 9.61 -1.51 -19.34
C LEU A 105 10.28 -0.38 -18.55
N GLU A 106 10.06 0.89 -18.89
CA GLU A 106 10.54 2.04 -18.11
C GLU A 106 9.41 3.07 -17.93
N VAL A 107 9.05 3.38 -16.69
CA VAL A 107 7.91 4.25 -16.37
C VAL A 107 8.24 5.31 -15.32
N GLN A 108 7.60 6.47 -15.44
CA GLN A 108 7.75 7.60 -14.51
C GLN A 108 6.99 7.34 -13.20
N ILE A 109 7.66 7.50 -12.07
CA ILE A 109 7.06 7.40 -10.74
C ILE A 109 5.87 8.36 -10.58
N ARG A 110 4.79 7.84 -10.00
CA ARG A 110 3.56 8.58 -9.67
C ARG A 110 3.52 8.93 -8.17
N GLN A 111 2.61 9.83 -7.79
CA GLN A 111 2.40 10.16 -6.38
C GLN A 111 1.48 9.11 -5.71
N ILE A 112 1.50 9.05 -4.38
CA ILE A 112 0.57 8.21 -3.60
C ILE A 112 -0.88 8.50 -4.01
N GLY A 113 -1.64 7.45 -4.35
CA GLY A 113 -3.06 7.54 -4.70
C GLY A 113 -3.36 7.94 -6.15
N ASP A 114 -2.34 7.98 -7.02
CA ASP A 114 -2.47 8.18 -8.48
C ASP A 114 -2.72 6.85 -9.25
N GLY A 115 -2.77 5.73 -8.54
CA GLY A 115 -3.02 4.40 -9.09
C GLY A 115 -4.50 4.08 -9.31
N ASN A 116 -4.76 3.07 -10.14
CA ASN A 116 -6.11 2.55 -10.42
C ASN A 116 -6.42 1.25 -9.66
N TYR A 117 -5.65 0.92 -8.63
CA TYR A 117 -5.80 -0.32 -7.85
C TYR A 117 -6.00 0.02 -6.38
N ASN A 118 -7.17 -0.34 -5.85
CA ASN A 118 -7.67 0.29 -4.61
C ASN A 118 -7.28 -0.42 -3.33
N SER A 119 -6.89 -1.70 -3.38
CA SER A 119 -6.68 -2.49 -2.16
C SER A 119 -5.62 -1.86 -1.27
N SER A 120 -4.45 -1.54 -1.83
CA SER A 120 -3.38 -0.85 -1.10
C SER A 120 -3.76 0.58 -0.70
N ASP A 121 -4.54 1.30 -1.51
CA ASP A 121 -4.97 2.67 -1.17
C ASP A 121 -5.95 2.70 0.01
N ILE A 122 -6.92 1.79 0.04
CA ILE A 122 -7.86 1.64 1.16
C ILE A 122 -7.10 1.27 2.45
N SER A 123 -6.20 0.28 2.37
CA SER A 123 -5.39 -0.11 3.53
C SER A 123 -4.47 1.00 4.01
N TYR A 124 -3.84 1.74 3.10
CA TYR A 124 -3.08 2.94 3.43
C TYR A 124 -3.93 3.96 4.19
N GLN A 125 -5.13 4.28 3.69
CA GLN A 125 -6.02 5.23 4.35
C GLN A 125 -6.42 4.75 5.75
N ILE A 126 -6.79 3.48 5.89
CA ILE A 126 -7.17 2.87 7.18
C ILE A 126 -6.00 2.90 8.16
N LEU A 127 -4.83 2.40 7.77
CA LEU A 127 -3.64 2.34 8.63
C LEU A 127 -3.17 3.75 9.03
N LYS A 128 -3.27 4.72 8.11
CA LYS A 128 -3.01 6.13 8.43
C LYS A 128 -3.99 6.69 9.45
N ILE A 129 -5.29 6.38 9.33
CA ILE A 129 -6.31 6.77 10.32
C ILE A 129 -6.02 6.13 11.69
N LEU A 130 -5.52 4.91 11.70
CA LEU A 130 -5.13 4.18 12.92
C LEU A 130 -3.77 4.59 13.50
N GLY A 131 -3.10 5.59 12.89
CA GLY A 131 -1.87 6.19 13.43
C GLY A 131 -0.58 5.44 13.06
N TYR A 132 -0.60 4.56 12.06
CA TYR A 132 0.62 3.93 11.56
C TYR A 132 1.44 4.94 10.74
N PRO A 133 2.76 5.10 11.02
CA PRO A 133 3.65 5.83 10.13
C PRO A 133 3.73 5.13 8.78
N ILE A 134 3.69 5.94 7.72
CA ILE A 134 3.74 5.48 6.34
C ILE A 134 5.05 5.98 5.73
N ILE A 135 5.84 5.05 5.21
CA ILE A 135 6.97 5.33 4.31
C ILE A 135 6.66 4.72 2.94
N THR A 136 7.42 5.09 1.92
CA THR A 136 7.27 4.55 0.57
C THR A 136 8.40 3.57 0.25
N ASP A 137 8.17 2.67 -0.70
CA ASP A 137 9.24 1.87 -1.32
C ASP A 137 10.39 2.73 -1.89
N VAL A 138 10.09 3.94 -2.37
CA VAL A 138 11.12 4.94 -2.73
C VAL A 138 12.00 5.33 -1.55
N ASP A 139 11.43 5.50 -0.36
CA ASP A 139 12.20 5.84 0.84
C ASP A 139 13.09 4.68 1.26
N VAL A 140 12.58 3.44 1.16
CA VAL A 140 13.34 2.22 1.48
C VAL A 140 14.46 1.96 0.46
N ASP A 141 14.26 2.18 -0.85
CA ASP A 141 15.37 2.07 -1.83
C ASP A 141 16.49 3.10 -1.57
N ARG A 142 16.11 4.31 -1.13
CA ARG A 142 17.06 5.39 -0.83
C ARG A 142 17.85 5.12 0.44
N ASP A 143 17.19 4.65 1.48
CA ASP A 143 17.80 4.28 2.75
C ASP A 143 17.17 3.00 3.32
N PRO A 144 17.71 1.83 2.96
CA PRO A 144 17.23 0.54 3.47
C PRO A 144 17.25 0.43 5.00
N THR A 145 18.17 1.15 5.66
CA THR A 145 18.34 1.11 7.13
C THR A 145 17.23 1.83 7.88
N ILE A 146 16.35 2.55 7.17
CA ILE A 146 15.16 3.16 7.78
C ILE A 146 14.27 2.10 8.47
N LEU A 147 14.26 0.86 7.98
CA LEU A 147 13.48 -0.23 8.55
C LEU A 147 14.01 -0.67 9.93
N ASP A 148 15.31 -0.50 10.20
CA ASP A 148 15.93 -0.85 11.49
C ASP A 148 15.42 0.03 12.65
N SER A 149 14.74 1.14 12.33
CA SER A 149 14.14 2.05 13.31
C SER A 149 12.76 1.59 13.80
N TYR A 150 12.25 0.47 13.29
CA TYR A 150 10.91 -0.05 13.57
C TYR A 150 10.98 -1.47 14.13
N ASP A 151 10.05 -1.82 15.02
CA ASP A 151 9.97 -3.17 15.60
C ASP A 151 9.31 -4.15 14.63
N LYS A 152 8.45 -3.63 13.74
CA LYS A 152 7.64 -4.39 12.79
C LYS A 152 7.43 -3.59 11.50
N VAL A 153 7.37 -4.29 10.39
CA VAL A 153 7.11 -3.73 9.07
C VAL A 153 5.85 -4.36 8.49
N ILE A 154 4.93 -3.56 7.96
CA ILE A 154 3.79 -4.01 7.17
C ILE A 154 4.08 -3.67 5.71
N VAL A 155 4.14 -4.70 4.88
CA VAL A 155 4.28 -4.60 3.42
C VAL A 155 2.88 -4.69 2.83
N LEU A 156 2.49 -3.70 2.02
CA LEU A 156 1.23 -3.75 1.27
C LEU A 156 1.43 -4.58 0.00
N HIS A 157 0.85 -4.20 -1.14
CA HIS A 157 1.03 -4.93 -2.39
C HIS A 157 2.31 -4.49 -3.13
N ASN A 158 3.46 -4.62 -2.46
CA ASN A 158 4.78 -4.32 -3.00
C ASN A 158 5.26 -5.47 -3.91
N GLU A 159 4.56 -5.68 -5.02
CA GLU A 159 4.92 -6.67 -6.05
C GLU A 159 6.22 -6.30 -6.78
N TYR A 160 6.38 -5.04 -7.17
CA TYR A 160 7.59 -4.55 -7.84
C TYR A 160 8.46 -3.82 -6.83
N VAL A 161 9.67 -4.35 -6.59
CA VAL A 161 10.62 -3.79 -5.62
C VAL A 161 12.03 -3.80 -6.20
N THR A 162 12.87 -2.91 -5.69
CA THR A 162 14.31 -2.96 -5.97
C THR A 162 14.99 -4.08 -5.17
N LYS A 163 16.18 -4.50 -5.61
CA LYS A 163 16.99 -5.45 -4.84
C LYS A 163 17.33 -4.96 -3.44
N LYS A 164 17.52 -3.65 -3.25
CA LYS A 164 17.82 -3.07 -1.92
C LYS A 164 16.63 -3.23 -0.97
N GLU A 165 15.43 -2.94 -1.45
CA GLU A 165 14.21 -3.12 -0.67
C GLU A 165 13.94 -4.59 -0.36
N PHE A 166 14.09 -5.47 -1.35
CA PHE A 166 13.95 -6.91 -1.15
C PHE A 166 14.84 -7.39 -0.01
N ASP A 167 16.12 -7.02 -0.03
CA ASP A 167 17.08 -7.40 1.00
C ASP A 167 16.72 -6.81 2.37
N ALA A 168 16.29 -5.54 2.41
CA ALA A 168 15.90 -4.87 3.65
C ALA A 168 14.66 -5.52 4.29
N ILE A 169 13.62 -5.73 3.49
CA ILE A 169 12.35 -6.32 3.92
C ILE A 169 12.57 -7.76 4.39
N THR A 170 13.24 -8.59 3.60
CA THR A 170 13.44 -10.02 3.94
C THR A 170 14.45 -10.25 5.06
N SER A 171 15.31 -9.27 5.37
CA SER A 171 16.24 -9.32 6.51
C SER A 171 15.62 -8.79 7.80
N HIS A 172 14.56 -7.98 7.73
CA HIS A 172 13.87 -7.46 8.90
C HIS A 172 13.20 -8.61 9.69
N PRO A 173 13.32 -8.68 11.03
CA PRO A 173 12.91 -9.86 11.80
C PRO A 173 11.39 -10.06 11.91
N ASN A 174 10.60 -9.00 11.81
CA ASN A 174 9.14 -9.03 11.95
C ASN A 174 8.46 -8.29 10.80
N VAL A 175 7.86 -9.01 9.87
CA VAL A 175 7.24 -8.45 8.67
C VAL A 175 5.86 -9.05 8.44
N ILE A 176 4.86 -8.21 8.19
CA ILE A 176 3.53 -8.66 7.77
C ILE A 176 3.38 -8.37 6.28
N TYR A 177 3.26 -9.42 5.48
CA TYR A 177 2.95 -9.33 4.05
C TYR A 177 1.43 -9.33 3.88
N LEU A 178 0.83 -8.15 3.74
CA LEU A 178 -0.64 -8.00 3.83
C LEU A 178 -1.38 -8.55 2.59
N TYR A 179 -0.70 -8.61 1.45
CA TYR A 179 -1.27 -9.08 0.19
C TYR A 179 -0.40 -10.16 -0.45
N PRO A 180 -1.01 -11.09 -1.21
CA PRO A 180 -0.26 -12.03 -2.03
C PRO A 180 0.50 -11.29 -3.13
N ASN A 181 1.38 -12.02 -3.82
CA ASN A 181 2.22 -11.52 -4.91
C ASN A 181 3.16 -10.38 -4.47
N ALA A 182 3.54 -10.35 -3.18
CA ALA A 182 4.54 -9.43 -2.68
C ALA A 182 5.95 -9.87 -3.13
N LEU A 183 6.84 -8.90 -3.35
CA LEU A 183 8.26 -9.09 -3.68
C LEU A 183 8.47 -9.98 -4.93
N TYR A 184 7.62 -9.82 -5.94
CA TYR A 184 7.56 -10.73 -7.08
C TYR A 184 8.46 -10.33 -8.25
N ALA A 185 8.62 -9.03 -8.51
CA ALA A 185 9.38 -8.54 -9.66
C ALA A 185 10.44 -7.52 -9.25
N GLU A 186 11.64 -7.68 -9.82
CA GLU A 186 12.76 -6.78 -9.60
C GLU A 186 12.68 -5.58 -10.53
N VAL A 187 12.74 -4.38 -9.96
CA VAL A 187 12.89 -3.13 -10.70
C VAL A 187 14.18 -2.40 -10.32
N GLN A 188 14.66 -1.56 -11.23
CA GLN A 188 15.68 -0.57 -10.95
C GLN A 188 15.03 0.81 -10.85
N TYR A 189 15.26 1.52 -9.74
CA TYR A 189 14.85 2.92 -9.60
C TYR A 189 16.00 3.86 -9.96
N ASP A 190 15.74 4.78 -10.90
CA ASP A 190 16.61 5.91 -11.21
C ASP A 190 16.07 7.16 -10.53
N LYS A 191 16.81 7.65 -9.54
CA LYS A 191 16.48 8.83 -8.75
C LYS A 191 16.55 10.15 -9.54
N ASP A 192 17.40 10.23 -10.56
CA ASP A 192 17.66 11.47 -11.30
C ASP A 192 16.55 11.71 -12.32
N SER A 193 16.11 10.65 -12.99
CA SER A 193 14.94 10.68 -13.89
C SER A 193 13.62 10.40 -13.18
N ASN A 194 13.67 9.94 -11.92
CA ASN A 194 12.53 9.52 -11.11
C ASN A 194 11.67 8.44 -11.82
N LYS A 195 12.34 7.46 -12.42
CA LYS A 195 11.70 6.35 -13.17
C LYS A 195 12.06 5.00 -12.58
N ILE A 196 11.21 4.01 -12.83
CA ILE A 196 11.55 2.60 -12.61
C ILE A 196 11.63 1.84 -13.91
N LYS A 197 12.52 0.86 -13.95
CA LYS A 197 12.70 -0.06 -15.06
C LYS A 197 12.56 -1.51 -14.61
N LEU A 198 11.80 -2.33 -15.33
CA LEU A 198 11.72 -3.77 -15.05
C LEU A 198 13.06 -4.44 -15.36
N ILE A 199 13.58 -5.21 -14.39
CA ILE A 199 14.83 -5.96 -14.50
C ILE A 199 14.55 -7.46 -14.61
N ARG A 200 13.65 -7.99 -13.78
CA ARG A 200 13.43 -9.43 -13.67
C ARG A 200 12.05 -9.78 -13.11
N GLY A 201 11.45 -10.88 -13.56
CA GLY A 201 10.11 -11.34 -13.16
C GLY A 201 9.09 -11.17 -14.28
N HIS A 202 7.87 -11.72 -14.12
CA HIS A 202 6.83 -11.70 -15.15
C HIS A 202 7.30 -12.19 -16.52
N ASN A 203 8.06 -13.29 -16.56
CA ASN A 203 8.60 -13.86 -17.79
C ASN A 203 9.60 -12.93 -18.52
N TYR A 204 10.24 -12.01 -17.79
CA TYR A 204 11.28 -11.10 -18.27
C TYR A 204 12.60 -11.26 -17.46
N PRO A 205 13.78 -11.16 -18.11
CA PRO A 205 13.99 -11.08 -19.55
C PRO A 205 13.84 -12.44 -20.26
N GLU A 206 13.81 -13.53 -19.50
CA GLU A 206 13.61 -14.89 -20.01
C GLU A 206 12.23 -15.41 -19.59
N GLN A 207 11.57 -16.15 -20.47
CA GLN A 207 10.22 -16.64 -20.22
C GLN A 207 10.12 -17.59 -19.01
N SER A 208 11.20 -18.25 -18.63
CA SER A 208 11.27 -19.12 -17.46
C SER A 208 11.26 -18.36 -16.12
N ILE A 209 11.54 -17.06 -16.13
CA ILE A 209 11.68 -16.24 -14.93
C ILE A 209 10.32 -15.68 -14.55
N THR A 210 9.55 -16.42 -13.77
CA THR A 210 8.25 -15.96 -13.26
C THR A 210 8.45 -14.98 -12.10
N ASN A 211 9.12 -15.41 -11.03
CA ASN A 211 9.51 -14.57 -9.89
C ASN A 211 10.92 -14.00 -10.09
N GLY A 212 11.05 -12.69 -9.94
CA GLY A 212 12.30 -11.95 -10.13
C GLY A 212 13.38 -12.26 -9.09
N PHE A 213 12.99 -12.62 -7.87
CA PHE A 213 13.91 -12.85 -6.76
C PHE A 213 14.08 -14.32 -6.40
N GLU A 214 13.31 -15.22 -7.00
CA GLU A 214 13.26 -16.65 -6.63
C GLU A 214 13.01 -16.83 -5.12
N TRP A 215 12.15 -15.97 -4.56
CA TRP A 215 11.87 -15.96 -3.13
C TRP A 215 11.17 -17.25 -2.72
N GLU A 216 11.70 -17.93 -1.69
CA GLU A 216 11.20 -19.25 -1.27
C GLU A 216 9.76 -19.23 -0.73
N PHE A 217 9.28 -18.04 -0.30
CA PHE A 217 7.94 -17.83 0.22
C PHE A 217 7.00 -17.15 -0.80
N ASP A 218 7.31 -17.24 -2.09
CA ASP A 218 6.43 -16.76 -3.16
C ASP A 218 5.01 -17.33 -3.01
N ASN A 219 4.05 -16.42 -2.84
CA ASN A 219 2.63 -16.71 -2.65
C ASN A 219 1.76 -16.18 -3.80
N SER A 220 2.35 -15.85 -4.95
CA SER A 220 1.67 -15.33 -6.16
C SER A 220 0.52 -16.22 -6.64
N ALA A 221 0.55 -17.53 -6.34
CA ALA A 221 -0.56 -18.44 -6.63
C ALA A 221 -1.90 -18.01 -6.00
N HIS A 222 -1.87 -17.20 -4.94
CA HIS A 222 -3.07 -16.70 -4.24
C HIS A 222 -3.59 -15.36 -4.78
N GLU A 223 -2.87 -14.70 -5.70
CA GLU A 223 -3.26 -13.39 -6.26
C GLU A 223 -4.66 -13.39 -6.88
N TYR A 224 -5.05 -14.50 -7.50
CA TYR A 224 -6.29 -14.61 -8.27
C TYR A 224 -7.50 -15.04 -7.43
N ASP A 225 -7.31 -15.40 -6.15
CA ASP A 225 -8.42 -15.67 -5.22
C ASP A 225 -9.03 -14.37 -4.69
N THR A 226 -9.94 -13.81 -5.47
CA THR A 226 -10.62 -12.54 -5.17
C THR A 226 -11.88 -12.71 -4.32
N GLU A 227 -12.31 -13.94 -4.05
CA GLU A 227 -13.46 -14.22 -3.19
C GLU A 227 -13.10 -14.11 -1.70
N CYS A 228 -11.83 -14.33 -1.37
CA CYS A 228 -11.24 -14.15 -0.03
C CYS A 228 -11.90 -14.97 1.09
N PHE A 229 -12.73 -15.97 0.79
CA PHE A 229 -13.52 -16.69 1.79
C PHE A 229 -12.67 -17.52 2.76
N ASN A 230 -11.51 -18.00 2.30
CA ASN A 230 -10.65 -18.91 3.07
C ASN A 230 -9.25 -18.34 3.31
N TRP A 231 -9.07 -17.02 3.18
CA TRP A 231 -7.78 -16.40 3.41
C TRP A 231 -7.35 -16.55 4.87
N GLN A 232 -6.09 -16.96 5.06
CA GLN A 232 -5.46 -17.13 6.35
C GLN A 232 -4.04 -16.59 6.29
N MET A 233 -3.58 -16.00 7.39
CA MET A 233 -2.16 -15.67 7.54
C MET A 233 -1.36 -16.95 7.75
N THR A 234 -0.24 -17.05 7.03
CA THR A 234 0.73 -18.14 7.19
C THR A 234 2.02 -17.54 7.72
N GLU A 235 2.58 -18.18 8.75
CA GLU A 235 3.85 -17.76 9.35
C GLU A 235 5.02 -18.28 8.50
N ILE A 236 5.94 -17.37 8.20
CA ILE A 236 7.24 -17.61 7.58
C ILE A 236 8.35 -17.13 8.53
N LYS A 237 9.61 -17.33 8.13
CA LYS A 237 10.75 -17.15 9.04
C LYS A 237 10.85 -15.74 9.67
N ASN A 238 10.47 -14.70 8.93
CA ASN A 238 10.55 -13.31 9.37
C ASN A 238 9.17 -12.65 9.54
N GLY A 239 8.09 -13.44 9.64
CA GLY A 239 6.73 -12.89 9.59
C GLY A 239 5.63 -13.92 9.61
#